data_AF-A0A7Y5UIN7-F1
#
_entry.id   AF-A0A7Y5UIN7-F1
#
_cell.length_a   1.000
_cell.length_b   1.000
_cell.length_c   1.000
_cell.angle_alpha   90.00
_cell.angle_beta   90.00
_cell.angle_gamma   90.00
#
_symmetry.space_group_name_H-M   'P 1'
#
loop_
_entity.id
_entity.type
_entity.pdbx_description
1 polymer ?
#
loop_
_entity_poly.entity_id
_entity_poly.type
_entity_poly.pdbx_seq_one_letter_code
_entity_poly.pdbx_strand_id
1 'polypeptide(L)' 'MTTSWQPTTLVQCISVKPWLTYPGCDEPGGCHDLTLGRIYEMLGVEARGSFYRILDDSGEDYLYPASHFKTV' A
#
# COMPACT_ATOMS: atom_id res chain seq x y z
N MET A 1 12.03 -3.64 -27.75
CA MET A 1 11.53 -3.87 -26.38
C MET A 1 11.37 -2.50 -25.76
N THR A 2 10.16 -1.96 -25.77
CA THR A 2 9.88 -0.64 -25.17
C THR A 2 9.20 -0.92 -23.84
N THR A 3 9.97 -1.07 -22.77
CA THR A 3 9.44 -0.85 -21.43
C THR A 3 9.16 0.64 -21.32
N SER A 4 7.91 1.02 -21.62
CA SER A 4 7.42 2.37 -21.40
C SER A 4 7.40 2.58 -19.89
N TRP A 5 8.48 3.16 -19.36
CA TRP A 5 8.64 3.50 -17.96
C TRP A 5 7.52 4.48 -17.59
N GLN A 6 6.43 3.96 -17.03
CA GLN A 6 5.41 4.80 -16.40
C GLN A 6 6.03 5.35 -15.12
N PRO A 7 5.91 6.65 -14.81
CA PRO A 7 6.42 7.19 -13.56
C PRO A 7 5.78 6.42 -12.41
N THR A 8 6.53 5.54 -11.75
CA THR A 8 6.05 4.84 -10.56
C THR A 8 5.83 5.90 -9.50
N THR A 9 4.59 6.11 -9.10
CA THR A 9 4.27 7.07 -8.06
C THR A 9 4.80 6.48 -6.76
N LEU A 10 5.77 7.13 -6.14
CA LEU A 10 6.33 6.67 -4.87
C LEU A 10 5.46 7.18 -3.73
N VAL A 11 5.17 6.29 -2.77
CA VAL A 11 4.41 6.64 -1.58
C VAL A 11 5.13 6.18 -0.32
N GLN A 12 5.18 7.04 0.68
CA GLN A 12 5.67 6.69 2.00
C GLN A 12 4.54 6.13 2.85
N CYS A 13 4.74 4.96 3.46
CA CYS A 13 3.86 4.44 4.48
C CYS A 13 3.93 5.36 5.71
N ILE A 14 2.83 6.02 6.04
CA ILE A 14 2.70 6.91 7.21
C ILE A 14 1.83 6.29 8.31
N SER A 15 1.15 5.18 8.03
CA SER A 15 0.34 4.48 9.00
C SER A 15 0.37 2.98 8.76
N VAL A 16 0.67 2.23 9.82
CA VAL A 16 0.53 0.78 9.86
C VAL A 16 -0.67 0.33 10.71
N LYS A 17 -1.63 1.24 10.93
CA LYS A 17 -2.83 0.90 11.68
C LYS A 17 -3.59 -0.21 10.93
N PRO A 18 -4.13 -1.21 11.63
CA PRO A 18 -5.04 -2.15 10.99
C PRO A 18 -6.26 -1.37 10.47
N TRP A 19 -6.52 -1.43 9.17
CA TRP A 19 -7.77 -0.91 8.60
C TRP A 19 -8.83 -1.98 8.47
N LEU A 20 -8.45 -3.25 8.64
CA LEU A 20 -9.32 -4.40 8.54
C LEU A 20 -9.15 -5.26 9.79
N THR A 21 -10.12 -5.16 10.69
CA THR A 21 -10.19 -6.01 11.88
C THR A 21 -11.24 -7.09 11.63
N TYR A 22 -10.82 -8.34 11.56
CA TYR A 22 -11.74 -9.47 11.47
C TYR A 22 -12.22 -9.84 12.88
N PRO A 23 -13.54 -9.94 13.13
CA PRO A 23 -14.03 -10.39 14.43
C PRO A 23 -13.56 -11.82 14.69
N GLY A 24 -12.72 -12.02 15.70
CA GLY A 24 -12.14 -13.32 16.07
C GLY A 24 -10.71 -13.56 15.57
N CYS A 25 -10.08 -12.60 14.88
CA CYS A 25 -8.65 -12.62 14.60
C CYS A 25 -7.97 -11.56 15.48
N ASP A 26 -7.16 -12.00 16.44
CA ASP A 26 -6.39 -11.12 17.33
C ASP A 26 -5.23 -10.43 16.59
N GLU A 27 -4.91 -10.89 15.37
CA GLU A 27 -3.87 -10.33 14.53
C GLU A 27 -4.41 -9.15 13.69
N PRO A 28 -3.71 -8.00 13.67
CA PRO A 28 -4.09 -6.86 12.86
C PRO A 28 -4.04 -7.20 11.37
N GLY A 29 -5.21 -7.42 10.76
CA GLY A 29 -5.32 -7.72 9.35
C GLY A 29 -4.87 -6.57 8.45
N GLY A 30 -4.12 -6.92 7.39
CA GLY A 30 -3.82 -6.03 6.26
C GLY A 30 -2.49 -5.28 6.33
N CYS A 31 -1.78 -5.24 7.45
CA CYS A 31 -0.61 -4.36 7.58
C CYS A 31 0.69 -5.04 8.03
N HIS A 32 0.78 -6.37 8.00
CA HIS A 32 1.96 -7.07 8.50
C HIS A 32 3.21 -6.84 7.67
N ASP A 33 3.07 -6.74 6.35
CA ASP A 33 4.21 -6.63 5.45
C ASP A 33 4.61 -5.15 5.17
N LEU A 34 3.78 -4.19 5.62
CA LEU A 34 4.09 -2.77 5.56
C LEU A 34 5.01 -2.32 6.71
N THR A 35 6.04 -1.56 6.36
CA THR A 35 6.98 -0.92 7.28
C THR A 35 6.68 0.57 7.37
N LEU A 36 6.39 1.06 8.57
CA LEU A 36 6.16 2.48 8.82
C LEU A 36 7.38 3.32 8.43
N GLY A 37 7.16 4.39 7.66
CA GLY A 37 8.19 5.31 7.18
C GLY A 37 8.91 4.85 5.91
N ARG A 38 8.68 3.62 5.45
CA ARG A 38 9.27 3.09 4.23
C ARG A 38 8.54 3.61 3.00
N ILE A 39 9.30 3.79 1.91
CA ILE A 39 8.77 4.21 0.61
C ILE A 39 8.48 2.95 -0.21
N TYR A 40 7.30 2.91 -0.80
CA TYR A 40 6.80 1.84 -1.64
C TYR A 40 6.38 2.37 -3.01
N GLU A 41 6.35 1.48 -3.99
CA GLU A 41 5.91 1.79 -5.35
C GLU A 41 4.39 1.63 -5.46
N MET A 42 3.70 2.73 -5.81
CA MET A 42 2.28 2.70 -6.18
C MET A 42 2.17 2.31 -7.65
N LEU A 43 1.55 1.16 -7.87
CA LEU A 43 1.24 0.62 -9.20
C LEU A 43 -0.04 1.24 -9.76
N GLY A 44 -0.96 1.66 -8.90
CA GLY A 44 -2.21 2.28 -9.32
C GLY A 44 -3.10 2.76 -8.18
N VAL A 45 -4.19 3.41 -8.56
CA VAL A 45 -5.19 3.97 -7.65
C VAL A 45 -6.56 3.40 -8.00
N GLU A 46 -7.19 2.77 -7.02
CA GLU A 46 -8.47 2.09 -7.17
C GLU A 46 -9.57 2.77 -6.33
N ALA A 47 -10.82 2.34 -6.55
CA ALA A 47 -12.02 2.87 -5.88
C ALA A 47 -12.05 4.41 -5.80
N ARG A 48 -11.78 5.08 -6.94
CA ARG A 48 -11.78 6.54 -7.10
C ARG A 48 -10.81 7.29 -6.17
N GLY A 49 -9.67 6.70 -5.82
CA GLY A 49 -8.70 7.37 -4.93
C GLY A 49 -8.76 6.89 -3.48
N SER A 50 -9.64 5.95 -3.15
CA SER A 50 -9.77 5.46 -1.78
C SER A 50 -8.72 4.40 -1.43
N PHE A 51 -8.23 3.66 -2.42
CA PHE A 51 -7.21 2.63 -2.23
C PHE A 51 -6.06 2.79 -3.23
N TYR A 52 -4.85 2.56 -2.74
CA TYR A 52 -3.65 2.48 -3.55
C TYR A 52 -3.21 1.03 -3.67
N ARG A 53 -2.86 0.64 -4.89
CA ARG A 53 -2.26 -0.64 -5.19
C ARG A 53 -0.76 -0.50 -5.04
N ILE A 54 -0.22 -1.03 -3.95
CA ILE A 54 1.18 -0.86 -3.54
C ILE A 54 1.89 -2.20 -3.66
N LEU A 55 3.11 -2.17 -4.19
CA LEU A 55 4.02 -3.30 -4.12
C LEU A 55 4.67 -3.30 -2.74
N ASP A 56 4.33 -4.28 -1.91
CA ASP A 56 4.77 -4.35 -0.51
C ASP A 56 6.12 -5.13 -0.37
N ASP A 57 6.67 -5.29 0.84
CA ASP A 57 7.93 -6.00 1.10
C ASP A 57 7.90 -7.48 0.68
N SER A 58 6.70 -8.09 0.63
CA SER A 58 6.53 -9.42 0.06
C SER A 58 6.80 -9.48 -1.46
N GLY A 59 6.91 -8.33 -2.15
CA GLY A 59 7.06 -8.26 -3.61
C GLY A 59 5.76 -8.49 -4.38
N GLU A 60 4.64 -8.54 -3.68
CA GLU A 60 3.30 -8.74 -4.22
C GLU A 60 2.53 -7.42 -4.23
N ASP A 61 1.60 -7.28 -5.17
CA ASP A 61 0.73 -6.11 -5.23
C ASP A 61 -0.50 -6.29 -4.32
N TYR A 62 -0.66 -5.38 -3.37
CA TYR A 62 -1.80 -5.37 -2.45
C TYR A 62 -2.50 -4.02 -2.44
N LEU A 63 -3.79 -4.05 -2.11
CA LEU A 63 -4.63 -2.86 -1.99
C LEU A 63 -4.66 -2.37 -0.56
N TYR A 64 -4.19 -1.15 -0.37
CA TYR A 64 -4.16 -0.47 0.90
C TYR A 64 -4.96 0.83 0.86
N PRO A 65 -5.56 1.28 1.97
CA PRO A 65 -6.25 2.55 2.00
C PRO A 65 -5.27 3.70 1.75
N ALA A 66 -5.66 4.64 0.87
CA ALA A 66 -4.84 5.81 0.53
C ALA A 66 -4.42 6.62 1.76
N SER A 67 -5.24 6.64 2.81
CA SER A 67 -4.99 7.30 4.08
C SER A 67 -3.73 6.82 4.83
N HIS A 68 -3.22 5.63 4.51
CA HIS A 68 -2.01 5.07 5.14
C HIS A 68 -0.72 5.52 4.46
N PHE A 69 -0.85 6.25 3.35
CA PHE A 69 0.25 6.60 2.48
C PHE A 69 0.29 8.09 2.20
N LYS A 70 1.50 8.58 2.01
CA LYS A 70 1.76 9.95 1.58
C LYS A 70 2.58 9.92 0.30
N THR A 71 2.09 10.55 -0.76
CA THR A 71 2.87 10.75 -1.99
C THR A 71 4.10 11.58 -1.70
N VAL A 72 5.27 11.12 -2.16
CA VAL A 72 6.57 11.80 -2.02
C VAL A 72 7.03 12.42 -3.33
#